data_AF-A0A7S0JI10-F1
#
_entry.id   AF-A0A7S0JI10-F1
#
_cell.length_a   1.000
_cell.length_b   1.000
_cell.length_c   1.000
_cell.angle_alpha   90.00
_cell.angle_beta   90.00
_cell.angle_gamma   90.00
#
_symmetry.space_group_name_H-M   'P 1'
#
loop_
_entity.id
_entity.type
_entity.pdbx_description
1 polymer ?
#
loop_
_entity_poly.entity_id
_entity_poly.type
_entity_poly.pdbx_seq_one_letter_code
_entity_poly.pdbx_strand_id
1 'polypeptide(L)'
;VGEPFGEDSVDCALDFQLNLTQEGLLALIGAEAVALVWANAERCCAQLAPGAPLPGMSTAGIAEPHEIFIRRYTPDTRPFFDFHVDRSQLTMNIALSDDAGHDGGRLLAIFDGLVQCCARKEGSATVHASSVLHAVTRMLSGVRYTLVLFFGKKCPFSEHEMVRCDSDCMRRLYVAYGGLYHCDGCKRTCKELGWPSMFHCSAGCEYDLCHECAPEHSQKDVSEQHTSWDCSWLPTFLD
;
A
#
# COMPACT_ATOMS: atom_id res chain seq x y z
N VAL A 1 -2.96 26.60 -18.50
CA VAL A 1 -3.14 26.62 -17.03
C VAL A 1 -2.96 25.18 -16.61
N GLY A 2 -1.79 24.84 -16.06
CA GLY A 2 -1.40 23.45 -15.80
C GLY A 2 -2.23 22.86 -14.66
N GLU A 3 -2.59 21.59 -14.79
CA GLU A 3 -3.23 20.82 -13.72
C GLU A 3 -2.36 20.85 -12.45
N PRO A 4 -2.96 20.84 -11.25
CA PRO A 4 -2.22 20.84 -10.00
C PRO A 4 -1.29 19.63 -9.97
N PHE A 5 0.01 19.88 -9.73
CA PHE A 5 1.00 18.84 -9.48
C PHE A 5 0.46 17.89 -8.40
N GLY A 6 0.37 16.60 -8.73
CA GLY A 6 -0.24 15.59 -7.87
C GLY A 6 0.32 15.59 -6.45
N GLU A 7 -0.54 15.29 -5.47
CA GLU A 7 -0.17 15.18 -4.05
C GLU A 7 0.93 14.12 -3.87
N ASP A 8 1.98 14.45 -3.11
CA ASP A 8 2.97 13.46 -2.67
C ASP A 8 2.35 12.65 -1.53
N SER A 9 2.05 11.39 -1.82
CA SER A 9 1.40 10.49 -0.87
C SER A 9 2.37 9.79 0.09
N VAL A 10 3.68 9.88 -0.18
CA VAL A 10 4.70 9.05 0.47
C VAL A 10 5.54 9.84 1.46
N ASP A 11 6.16 10.95 1.04
CA ASP A 11 7.17 11.62 1.88
C ASP A 11 7.36 13.14 1.68
N CYS A 12 6.44 13.80 0.98
CA CYS A 12 6.45 15.26 0.77
C CYS A 12 7.71 15.81 0.07
N ALA A 13 8.38 15.00 -0.74
CA ALA A 13 9.59 15.31 -1.49
C ALA A 13 9.34 15.27 -3.01
N LEU A 14 8.38 16.11 -3.44
CA LEU A 14 7.91 16.27 -4.82
C LEU A 14 9.04 16.55 -5.83
N ASP A 15 10.10 17.26 -5.41
CA ASP A 15 11.22 17.63 -6.30
C ASP A 15 11.99 16.41 -6.87
N PHE A 16 11.77 15.22 -6.30
CA PHE A 16 12.44 13.97 -6.71
C PHE A 16 11.47 12.94 -7.29
N GLN A 17 10.27 13.38 -7.61
CA GLN A 17 9.18 12.57 -8.15
C GLN A 17 8.63 13.19 -9.43
N LEU A 18 8.42 12.36 -10.45
CA LEU A 18 7.65 12.72 -11.64
C LEU A 18 6.37 11.89 -11.66
N ASN A 19 5.25 12.52 -11.33
CA ASN A 19 3.93 11.91 -11.44
C ASN A 19 3.55 11.70 -12.92
N LEU A 20 2.98 10.54 -13.23
CA LEU A 20 2.55 10.17 -14.57
C LEU A 20 1.05 9.90 -14.58
N THR A 21 0.40 10.25 -15.70
CA THR A 21 -0.91 9.71 -16.04
C THR A 21 -0.74 8.31 -16.66
N GLN A 22 -1.83 7.57 -16.84
CA GLN A 22 -1.80 6.31 -17.60
C GLN A 22 -1.31 6.52 -19.05
N GLU A 23 -1.70 7.63 -19.69
CA GLU A 23 -1.21 8.01 -21.01
C GLU A 23 0.31 8.29 -20.99
N GLY A 24 0.80 8.97 -19.94
CA GLY A 24 2.22 9.23 -19.74
C GLY A 24 3.01 7.94 -19.53
N LEU A 25 2.46 6.98 -18.77
CA LEU A 25 3.04 5.66 -18.62
C LEU A 25 3.08 4.91 -19.97
N LEU A 26 1.98 4.91 -20.71
CA LEU A 26 1.88 4.29 -22.03
C LEU A 26 2.91 4.86 -23.00
N ALA A 27 3.10 6.18 -23.01
CA ALA A 27 4.12 6.84 -23.82
C ALA A 27 5.55 6.49 -23.39
N LEU A 28 5.77 6.24 -22.10
CA LEU A 28 7.09 5.94 -21.54
C LEU A 28 7.55 4.51 -21.82
N ILE A 29 6.70 3.51 -21.55
CA ILE A 29 7.10 2.09 -21.61
C ILE A 29 6.42 1.31 -22.74
N GLY A 30 5.45 1.90 -23.44
CA GLY A 30 4.74 1.27 -24.55
C GLY A 30 3.59 0.33 -24.11
N ALA A 31 2.68 0.07 -25.05
CA ALA A 31 1.44 -0.68 -24.79
C ALA A 31 1.68 -2.11 -24.30
N GLU A 32 2.67 -2.79 -24.87
CA GLU A 32 3.00 -4.18 -24.50
C GLU A 32 3.50 -4.27 -23.05
N ALA A 33 4.39 -3.36 -22.64
CA ALA A 33 4.89 -3.33 -21.27
C ALA A 33 3.80 -2.94 -20.27
N VAL A 34 2.93 -1.98 -20.61
CA VAL A 34 1.75 -1.64 -19.79
C VAL A 34 0.86 -2.87 -19.59
N ALA A 35 0.56 -3.62 -20.66
CA ALA A 35 -0.25 -4.83 -20.55
C ALA A 35 0.38 -5.87 -19.60
N LEU A 36 1.71 -6.03 -19.64
CA LEU A 36 2.44 -6.90 -18.71
C LEU A 36 2.37 -6.40 -17.27
N VAL A 37 2.47 -5.09 -17.03
CA VAL A 37 2.36 -4.50 -15.70
C VAL A 37 0.98 -4.80 -15.10
N TRP A 38 -0.10 -4.62 -15.86
CA TRP A 38 -1.47 -4.87 -15.40
C TRP A 38 -1.68 -6.35 -15.10
N ALA A 39 -1.28 -7.23 -16.02
CA ALA A 39 -1.40 -8.68 -15.84
C ALA A 39 -0.62 -9.21 -14.62
N ASN A 40 0.54 -8.62 -14.31
CA ASN A 40 1.30 -8.98 -13.12
C ASN A 40 0.65 -8.42 -11.84
N ALA A 41 0.13 -7.20 -11.86
CA ALA A 41 -0.59 -6.63 -10.73
C ALA A 41 -1.81 -7.50 -10.36
N GLU A 42 -2.64 -7.86 -11.34
CA GLU A 42 -3.79 -8.75 -11.14
C GLU A 42 -3.37 -10.10 -10.54
N ARG A 43 -2.32 -10.73 -11.09
CA ARG A 43 -1.79 -12.01 -10.59
C ARG A 43 -1.31 -11.91 -9.15
N CYS A 44 -0.56 -10.87 -8.81
CA CYS A 44 -0.05 -10.67 -7.46
C CYS A 44 -1.19 -10.38 -6.48
N CYS A 45 -2.21 -9.63 -6.88
CA CYS A 45 -3.37 -9.38 -6.03
C CYS A 45 -4.16 -10.65 -5.73
N ALA A 46 -4.33 -11.53 -6.71
CA ALA A 46 -4.94 -12.84 -6.50
C ALA A 46 -4.13 -13.72 -5.52
N GLN A 47 -2.81 -13.54 -5.44
CA GLN A 47 -1.94 -14.26 -4.50
C GLN A 47 -1.91 -13.63 -3.10
N LEU A 48 -2.11 -12.33 -2.99
CA LEU A 48 -2.10 -11.57 -1.73
C LEU A 48 -3.43 -11.58 -0.99
N ALA A 49 -4.48 -12.20 -1.53
CA ALA A 49 -5.72 -12.50 -0.82
C ALA A 49 -5.59 -13.87 -0.12
N PRO A 50 -5.15 -13.96 1.15
CA PRO A 50 -5.25 -15.21 1.89
C PRO A 50 -6.74 -15.50 2.13
N GLY A 51 -7.22 -16.60 1.54
CA GLY A 51 -8.63 -16.96 1.53
C GLY A 51 -9.36 -16.34 0.33
N ALA A 52 -10.34 -17.08 -0.21
CA ALA A 52 -11.16 -16.59 -1.32
C ALA A 52 -11.67 -15.17 -1.01
N PRO A 53 -11.75 -14.27 -2.01
CA PRO A 53 -12.34 -12.95 -1.79
C PRO A 53 -13.69 -13.12 -1.09
N LEU A 54 -13.92 -12.36 -0.01
CA LEU A 54 -15.18 -12.39 0.73
C LEU A 54 -16.35 -12.37 -0.26
N PRO A 55 -17.47 -13.06 0.00
CA PRO A 55 -18.67 -12.89 -0.81
C PRO A 55 -19.07 -11.41 -0.81
N GLY A 56 -18.83 -10.70 -1.92
CA GLY A 56 -19.02 -9.25 -2.05
C GLY A 56 -17.74 -8.40 -2.11
N MET A 57 -16.55 -8.95 -1.83
CA MET A 57 -15.27 -8.30 -2.15
C MET A 57 -15.02 -8.40 -3.65
N SER A 58 -15.15 -7.25 -4.30
CA SER A 58 -14.85 -7.11 -5.71
C SER A 58 -13.33 -7.01 -5.90
N THR A 59 -12.76 -7.87 -6.76
CA THR A 59 -11.42 -7.64 -7.33
C THR A 59 -11.37 -6.40 -8.23
N ALA A 60 -12.53 -5.79 -8.53
CA ALA A 60 -12.65 -4.67 -9.47
C ALA A 60 -12.02 -3.35 -8.97
N GLY A 61 -11.47 -3.29 -7.76
CA GLY A 61 -10.78 -2.10 -7.24
C GLY A 61 -9.26 -2.09 -7.42
N ILE A 62 -8.66 -3.18 -7.94
CA ILE A 62 -7.20 -3.30 -8.09
C ILE A 62 -6.74 -3.27 -9.56
N ALA A 63 -7.69 -3.15 -10.49
CA ALA A 63 -7.41 -3.19 -11.92
C ALA A 63 -6.53 -2.03 -12.42
N GLU A 64 -6.54 -0.89 -11.73
CA GLU A 64 -5.80 0.29 -12.14
C GLU A 64 -5.00 0.89 -10.97
N PRO A 65 -3.77 1.38 -11.23
CA PRO A 65 -3.00 2.08 -10.23
C PRO A 65 -3.64 3.44 -9.94
N HIS A 66 -3.79 3.78 -8.66
CA HIS A 66 -4.26 5.10 -8.25
C HIS A 66 -3.14 6.14 -8.23
N GLU A 67 -1.88 5.69 -8.19
CA GLU A 67 -0.70 6.54 -8.33
C GLU A 67 0.34 5.86 -9.22
N ILE A 68 0.94 6.66 -10.11
CA ILE A 68 2.02 6.25 -11.01
C ILE A 68 3.06 7.35 -10.98
N PHE A 69 4.30 7.02 -10.62
CA PHE A 69 5.37 8.02 -10.61
C PHE A 69 6.75 7.42 -10.80
N ILE A 70 7.66 8.22 -11.36
CA ILE A 70 9.08 7.91 -11.39
C ILE A 70 9.74 8.59 -10.20
N ARG A 71 10.59 7.87 -9.48
CA ARG A 71 11.39 8.41 -8.39
C ARG A 71 12.88 8.33 -8.71
N ARG A 72 13.59 9.43 -8.42
CA ARG A 72 15.03 9.58 -8.66
C ARG A 72 15.81 9.64 -7.35
N TYR A 73 16.90 8.87 -7.28
CA TYR A 73 17.86 8.92 -6.17
C TYR A 73 19.24 9.31 -6.67
N THR A 74 19.92 10.19 -5.92
CA THR A 74 21.29 10.64 -6.19
C THR A 74 22.04 10.83 -4.86
N PRO A 75 23.38 10.77 -4.85
CA PRO A 75 24.15 11.01 -3.63
C PRO A 75 23.89 12.37 -2.96
N ASP A 76 23.61 13.41 -3.76
CA ASP A 76 23.61 14.80 -3.28
C ASP A 76 22.22 15.34 -2.93
N THR A 77 21.17 14.86 -3.60
CA THR A 77 19.82 15.44 -3.45
C THR A 77 18.85 14.52 -2.72
N ARG A 78 18.82 13.24 -3.09
CA ARG A 78 17.96 12.22 -2.45
C ARG A 78 18.74 10.93 -2.28
N PRO A 79 19.57 10.84 -1.23
CA PRO A 79 20.53 9.75 -1.11
C PRO A 79 19.92 8.44 -0.66
N PHE A 80 18.83 8.40 0.10
CA PHE A 80 18.24 7.15 0.60
C PHE A 80 16.75 7.29 0.82
N PHE A 81 16.11 6.21 1.27
CA PHE A 81 14.77 6.25 1.84
C PHE A 81 14.69 5.31 3.03
N ASP A 82 14.19 5.81 4.16
CA ASP A 82 14.14 5.06 5.42
C ASP A 82 13.15 3.89 5.34
N PHE A 83 13.22 3.00 6.33
CA PHE A 83 12.26 1.90 6.45
C PHE A 83 10.83 2.45 6.66
N HIS A 84 9.93 2.05 5.78
CA HIS A 84 8.52 2.45 5.79
C HIS A 84 7.64 1.35 5.17
N VAL A 85 6.34 1.57 5.27
CA VAL A 85 5.29 0.81 4.60
C VAL A 85 4.54 1.74 3.65
N ASP A 86 4.06 1.21 2.53
CA ASP A 86 3.33 2.01 1.55
C ASP A 86 1.86 2.18 1.92
N ARG A 87 1.24 3.23 1.37
CA ARG A 87 -0.19 3.53 1.53
C ARG A 87 -1.05 2.95 0.40
N SER A 88 -0.63 1.83 -0.17
CA SER A 88 -1.31 1.07 -1.23
C SER A 88 -1.85 -0.27 -0.68
N GLN A 89 -2.58 -1.06 -1.46
CA GLN A 89 -2.72 -2.50 -1.15
C GLN A 89 -1.56 -3.29 -1.75
N LEU A 90 -1.18 -2.92 -2.97
CA LEU A 90 -0.08 -3.48 -3.72
C LEU A 90 0.82 -2.36 -4.21
N THR A 91 2.12 -2.53 -4.03
CA THR A 91 3.13 -1.71 -4.67
C THR A 91 3.90 -2.51 -5.71
N MET A 92 4.07 -1.93 -6.89
CA MET A 92 5.00 -2.41 -7.90
C MET A 92 6.11 -1.38 -8.12
N ASN A 93 7.34 -1.83 -7.95
CA ASN A 93 8.56 -1.05 -8.19
C ASN A 93 9.29 -1.65 -9.41
N ILE A 94 9.35 -0.91 -10.52
CA ILE A 94 10.04 -1.31 -11.75
C ILE A 94 11.37 -0.55 -11.83
N ALA A 95 12.47 -1.29 -11.96
CA ALA A 95 13.79 -0.69 -12.10
C ALA A 95 13.94 -0.06 -13.49
N LEU A 96 14.18 1.26 -13.55
CA LEU A 96 14.49 1.99 -14.78
C LEU A 96 16.00 2.24 -14.96
N SER A 97 16.80 1.69 -14.06
CA SER A 97 18.26 1.71 -14.09
C SER A 97 18.77 0.42 -13.49
N ASP A 98 19.80 -0.18 -14.10
CA ASP A 98 20.43 -1.39 -13.58
C ASP A 98 21.21 -1.12 -12.28
N ASP A 99 21.17 -2.05 -11.33
CA ASP A 99 21.89 -1.94 -10.06
C ASP A 99 23.42 -1.85 -10.27
N ALA A 100 23.97 -2.34 -11.39
CA ALA A 100 25.37 -2.18 -11.75
C ALA A 100 25.74 -0.75 -12.17
N GLY A 101 24.76 0.10 -12.49
CA GLY A 101 24.95 1.49 -12.89
C GLY A 101 25.11 2.49 -11.74
N HIS A 102 24.97 2.03 -10.49
CA HIS A 102 25.11 2.86 -9.30
C HIS A 102 25.69 2.09 -8.10
N ASP A 103 26.38 2.82 -7.24
CA ASP A 103 26.81 2.31 -5.94
C ASP A 103 25.85 2.77 -4.85
N GLY A 104 25.46 1.85 -3.97
CA GLY A 104 24.32 2.04 -3.06
C GLY A 104 22.97 1.93 -3.76
N GLY A 105 21.94 2.60 -3.24
CA GLY A 105 20.58 2.60 -3.84
C GLY A 105 19.88 1.23 -3.88
N ARG A 106 20.32 0.28 -3.07
CA ARG A 106 19.74 -1.07 -3.00
C ARG A 106 18.38 -1.03 -2.33
N LEU A 107 17.40 -1.70 -2.94
CA LEU A 107 16.10 -1.92 -2.32
C LEU A 107 16.26 -2.98 -1.24
N LEU A 108 15.86 -2.65 -0.01
CA LEU A 108 15.83 -3.56 1.12
C LEU A 108 14.38 -3.85 1.48
N ALA A 109 14.09 -5.09 1.85
CA ALA A 109 12.80 -5.48 2.41
C ALA A 109 13.01 -6.43 3.60
N ILE A 110 12.08 -6.42 4.55
CA ILE A 110 12.11 -7.33 5.69
C ILE A 110 11.18 -8.51 5.41
N PHE A 111 11.75 -9.71 5.36
CA PHE A 111 11.04 -10.98 5.23
C PHE A 111 11.48 -11.92 6.34
N ASP A 112 10.53 -12.56 7.03
CA ASP A 112 10.79 -13.51 8.12
C ASP A 112 11.75 -12.95 9.20
N GLY A 113 11.61 -11.66 9.51
CA GLY A 113 12.46 -10.95 10.47
C GLY A 113 13.88 -10.65 9.98
N LEU A 114 14.20 -10.94 8.72
CA LEU A 114 15.51 -10.70 8.12
C LEU A 114 15.46 -9.56 7.10
N VAL A 115 16.48 -8.71 7.11
CA VAL A 115 16.68 -7.71 6.06
C VAL A 115 17.27 -8.39 4.83
N GLN A 116 16.56 -8.32 3.71
CA GLN A 116 16.99 -8.86 2.42
C GLN A 116 17.23 -7.73 1.42
N CYS A 117 18.30 -7.87 0.64
CA CYS A 117 18.57 -6.98 -0.49
C CYS A 117 17.91 -7.54 -1.76
N CYS A 118 16.95 -6.80 -2.32
CA CYS A 118 16.27 -7.16 -3.55
C CYS A 118 17.12 -6.69 -4.74
N ALA A 119 17.94 -7.59 -5.28
CA ALA A 119 18.73 -7.33 -6.49
C ALA A 119 17.81 -7.13 -7.71
N ARG A 120 18.07 -6.10 -8.50
CA ARG A 120 17.23 -5.73 -9.64
C ARG A 120 18.07 -5.50 -10.89
N LYS A 121 17.52 -5.94 -12.02
CA LYS A 121 17.99 -5.55 -13.35
C LYS A 121 17.06 -4.49 -13.93
N GLU A 122 17.56 -3.68 -14.84
CA GLU A 122 16.69 -2.76 -15.59
C GLU A 122 15.52 -3.53 -16.25
N GLY A 123 14.32 -2.98 -16.15
CA GLY A 123 13.07 -3.60 -16.61
C GLY A 123 12.46 -4.64 -15.67
N SER A 124 13.18 -5.09 -14.63
CA SER A 124 12.60 -6.00 -13.63
C SER A 124 11.65 -5.30 -12.68
N ALA A 125 10.60 -6.01 -12.25
CA ALA A 125 9.62 -5.53 -11.28
C ALA A 125 9.75 -6.29 -9.95
N THR A 126 9.74 -5.55 -8.85
CA THR A 126 9.52 -6.08 -7.51
C THR A 126 8.12 -5.68 -7.06
N VAL A 127 7.34 -6.66 -6.61
CA VAL A 127 5.94 -6.47 -6.20
C VAL A 127 5.78 -6.90 -4.76
N HIS A 128 5.08 -6.12 -3.95
CA HIS A 128 4.83 -6.45 -2.55
C HIS A 128 3.50 -5.86 -2.05
N ALA A 129 2.98 -6.45 -0.98
CA ALA A 129 1.88 -5.87 -0.22
C ALA A 129 2.36 -4.63 0.56
N SER A 130 1.42 -3.77 0.96
CA SER A 130 1.77 -2.60 1.79
C SER A 130 2.33 -2.94 3.16
N SER A 131 2.02 -4.12 3.71
CA SER A 131 2.55 -4.55 5.01
C SER A 131 4.06 -4.85 4.99
N VAL A 132 4.69 -4.90 3.82
CA VAL A 132 6.13 -5.16 3.70
C VAL A 132 6.93 -3.91 4.07
N LEU A 133 7.63 -3.97 5.20
CA LEU A 133 8.57 -2.95 5.65
C LEU A 133 9.81 -2.95 4.74
N HIS A 134 10.10 -1.83 4.10
CA HIS A 134 11.14 -1.74 3.08
C HIS A 134 11.83 -0.36 3.07
N ALA A 135 13.03 -0.30 2.48
CA ALA A 135 13.89 0.88 2.47
C ALA A 135 14.77 0.92 1.21
N VAL A 136 15.45 2.04 0.98
CA VAL A 136 16.49 2.17 -0.05
C VAL A 136 17.79 2.61 0.59
N THR A 137 18.87 1.82 0.44
CA THR A 137 20.18 2.17 1.00
C THR A 137 20.72 3.47 0.41
N ARG A 138 21.61 4.14 1.15
CA ARG A 138 22.31 5.34 0.70
C ARG A 138 22.99 5.16 -0.67
N MET A 139 22.72 6.05 -1.61
CA MET A 139 23.45 6.26 -2.86
C MET A 139 24.84 6.81 -2.55
N LEU A 140 25.86 6.19 -3.14
CA LEU A 140 27.25 6.61 -3.05
C LEU A 140 27.76 7.18 -4.37
N SER A 141 27.28 6.65 -5.50
CA SER A 141 27.56 7.18 -6.84
C SER A 141 26.47 6.79 -7.84
N GLY A 142 26.44 7.43 -9.00
CA GLY A 142 25.48 7.16 -10.06
C GLY A 142 24.08 7.75 -9.79
N VAL A 143 23.10 7.31 -10.58
CA VAL A 143 21.70 7.75 -10.46
C VAL A 143 20.80 6.53 -10.56
N ARG A 144 19.85 6.41 -9.63
CA ARG A 144 18.85 5.34 -9.63
C ARG A 144 17.49 5.91 -9.99
N TYR A 145 16.86 5.32 -11.00
CA TYR A 145 15.47 5.59 -11.36
C TYR A 145 14.61 4.37 -11.10
N THR A 146 13.43 4.59 -10.55
CA THR A 146 12.43 3.53 -10.36
C THR A 146 11.07 4.08 -10.75
N LEU A 147 10.31 3.32 -11.51
CA LEU A 147 8.89 3.55 -11.74
C LEU A 147 8.13 2.84 -10.62
N VAL A 148 7.24 3.56 -9.95
CA VAL A 148 6.43 3.06 -8.84
C VAL A 148 4.97 3.16 -9.26
N LEU A 149 4.23 2.08 -9.01
CA LEU A 149 2.78 2.02 -9.20
C LEU A 149 2.13 1.51 -7.91
N PHE A 150 1.13 2.25 -7.44
CA PHE A 150 0.32 1.86 -6.30
C PHE A 150 -1.05 1.41 -6.76
N PHE A 151 -1.41 0.16 -6.46
CA PHE A 151 -2.71 -0.43 -6.78
C PHE A 151 -3.51 -0.66 -5.51
N GLY A 152 -4.84 -0.59 -5.65
CA GLY A 152 -5.78 -0.66 -4.54
C GLY A 152 -5.64 0.55 -3.62
N LYS A 153 -6.59 1.49 -3.71
CA LYS A 153 -6.59 2.68 -2.84
C LYS A 153 -7.01 2.28 -1.43
N LYS A 154 -6.23 2.69 -0.41
CA LYS A 154 -6.70 2.73 0.99
C LYS A 154 -7.58 3.98 1.17
N CYS A 155 -8.81 3.79 1.65
CA CYS A 155 -9.91 4.77 1.60
C CYS A 155 -9.59 6.08 2.34
N PRO A 156 -9.93 7.26 1.79
CA PRO A 156 -10.16 8.47 2.59
C PRO A 156 -11.59 9.05 2.40
N PHE A 157 -12.57 8.19 2.09
CA PHE A 157 -13.98 8.41 1.68
C PHE A 157 -14.18 9.03 0.28
N SER A 158 -14.89 8.37 -0.65
CA SER A 158 -16.35 8.51 -0.77
C SER A 158 -17.15 7.29 -1.27
N GLU A 159 -16.54 6.14 -1.56
CA GLU A 159 -17.28 5.03 -2.21
C GLU A 159 -17.40 3.74 -1.39
N HIS A 160 -16.66 3.58 -0.29
CA HIS A 160 -16.66 2.35 0.51
C HIS A 160 -17.44 2.51 1.82
N GLU A 161 -18.36 1.57 2.08
CA GLU A 161 -19.09 1.49 3.34
C GLU A 161 -18.12 1.15 4.48
N MET A 162 -18.20 1.89 5.59
CA MET A 162 -17.42 1.59 6.79
C MET A 162 -18.27 0.73 7.73
N VAL A 163 -17.69 -0.35 8.23
CA VAL A 163 -18.38 -1.30 9.11
C VAL A 163 -17.81 -1.15 10.51
N ARG A 164 -18.69 -1.08 11.50
CA ARG A 164 -18.28 -1.05 12.89
C ARG A 164 -17.70 -2.41 13.31
N CYS A 165 -16.44 -2.41 13.72
CA CYS A 165 -15.70 -3.54 14.25
C CYS A 165 -15.46 -3.34 15.75
N ASP A 166 -15.86 -4.33 16.56
CA ASP A 166 -15.55 -4.34 17.98
C ASP A 166 -14.05 -4.57 18.24
N SER A 167 -13.61 -4.39 19.49
CA SER A 167 -12.19 -4.47 19.85
C SER A 167 -11.59 -5.85 19.60
N ASP A 168 -12.39 -6.93 19.64
CA ASP A 168 -11.91 -8.30 19.36
C ASP A 168 -11.72 -8.53 17.86
N CYS A 169 -12.64 -8.01 17.02
CA CYS A 169 -12.48 -7.92 15.58
C CYS A 169 -11.22 -7.14 15.19
N MET A 170 -11.02 -5.96 15.79
CA MET A 170 -9.84 -5.14 15.54
C MET A 170 -8.54 -5.85 15.96
N ARG A 171 -8.49 -6.49 17.14
CA ARG A 171 -7.29 -7.23 17.58
C ARG A 171 -6.91 -8.35 16.60
N ARG A 172 -7.91 -8.98 15.99
CA ARG A 172 -7.75 -10.04 14.99
C ARG A 172 -7.26 -9.51 13.63
N LEU A 173 -7.72 -8.33 13.21
CA LEU A 173 -7.22 -7.68 12.00
C LEU A 173 -5.77 -7.22 12.16
N TYR A 174 -5.43 -6.70 13.34
CA TYR A 174 -4.11 -6.11 13.63
C TYR A 174 -3.22 -7.05 14.47
N VAL A 175 -3.29 -8.37 14.27
CA VAL A 175 -2.47 -9.36 15.01
C VAL A 175 -0.98 -9.07 14.89
N ALA A 176 -0.53 -8.72 13.68
CA ALA A 176 0.88 -8.38 13.42
C ALA A 176 1.37 -7.17 14.26
N TYR A 177 0.44 -6.33 14.73
CA TYR A 177 0.72 -5.15 15.54
C TYR A 177 0.36 -5.36 17.02
N GLY A 178 0.25 -6.62 17.47
CA GLY A 178 -0.14 -6.94 18.85
C GLY A 178 -1.58 -6.50 19.18
N GLY A 179 -2.43 -6.38 18.17
CA GLY A 179 -3.79 -5.86 18.28
C GLY A 179 -3.87 -4.35 18.49
N LEU A 180 -2.77 -3.62 18.30
CA LEU A 180 -2.77 -2.15 18.28
C LEU A 180 -3.26 -1.65 16.93
N TYR A 181 -4.26 -0.77 16.97
CA TYR A 181 -4.84 -0.10 15.80
C TYR A 181 -4.89 1.40 16.06
N HIS A 182 -4.97 2.20 14.99
CA HIS A 182 -4.97 3.66 15.08
C HIS A 182 -6.05 4.24 14.18
N CYS A 183 -6.65 5.34 14.61
CA CYS A 183 -7.60 6.07 13.77
C CYS A 183 -6.85 6.82 12.68
N ASP A 184 -7.17 6.58 11.41
CA ASP A 184 -6.60 7.30 10.29
C ASP A 184 -7.01 8.78 10.23
N GLY A 185 -8.14 9.14 10.84
CA GLY A 185 -8.61 10.53 10.92
C GLY A 185 -7.83 11.37 11.94
N CYS A 186 -7.81 10.95 13.21
CA CYS A 186 -7.18 11.71 14.30
C CYS A 186 -5.81 11.21 14.75
N LYS A 187 -5.32 10.10 14.17
CA LYS A 187 -4.05 9.43 14.48
C LYS A 187 -3.89 8.90 15.92
N ARG A 188 -4.92 9.04 16.77
CA ARG A 188 -4.95 8.44 18.11
C ARG A 188 -4.98 6.92 18.02
N THR A 189 -4.22 6.28 18.88
CA THR A 189 -4.19 4.82 19.06
C THR A 189 -5.43 4.33 19.79
N CYS A 190 -5.75 3.05 19.61
CA CYS A 190 -6.79 2.37 20.39
C CYS A 190 -6.65 2.58 21.90
N LYS A 191 -5.41 2.57 22.43
CA LYS A 191 -5.13 2.78 23.85
C LYS A 191 -5.51 4.18 24.32
N GLU A 192 -5.18 5.21 23.54
CA GLU A 192 -5.54 6.61 23.84
C GLU A 192 -7.05 6.85 23.74
N LEU A 193 -7.73 6.07 22.90
CA LEU A 193 -9.18 6.13 22.74
C LEU A 193 -9.94 5.31 23.80
N GLY A 194 -9.26 4.52 24.64
CA GLY A 194 -9.90 3.63 25.62
C GLY A 194 -10.36 2.27 25.06
N TRP A 195 -9.69 1.79 24.02
CA TRP A 195 -9.99 0.56 23.27
C TRP A 195 -11.42 0.46 22.70
N PRO A 196 -11.99 1.54 22.13
CA PRO A 196 -13.35 1.51 21.61
C PRO A 196 -13.40 0.70 20.32
N SER A 197 -14.61 0.29 19.95
CA SER A 197 -14.92 -0.15 18.58
C SER A 197 -14.48 0.91 17.57
N MET A 198 -14.01 0.48 16.41
CA MET A 198 -13.72 1.36 15.27
C MET A 198 -14.58 1.03 14.08
N PHE A 199 -14.54 1.90 13.09
CA PHE A 199 -15.11 1.71 11.79
C PHE A 199 -13.99 1.28 10.86
N HIS A 200 -14.10 0.09 10.29
CA HIS A 200 -13.16 -0.48 9.34
C HIS A 200 -13.77 -0.49 7.94
N CYS A 201 -12.95 -0.26 6.93
CA CYS A 201 -13.34 -0.27 5.52
C CYS A 201 -13.85 -1.66 5.07
N SER A 202 -15.10 -1.75 4.62
CA SER A 202 -15.67 -3.03 4.12
C SER A 202 -15.04 -3.53 2.82
N ALA A 203 -14.36 -2.66 2.08
CA ALA A 203 -13.65 -2.98 0.85
C ALA A 203 -12.27 -3.64 1.08
N GLY A 204 -11.96 -4.06 2.31
CA GLY A 204 -10.72 -4.77 2.64
C GLY A 204 -9.48 -3.87 2.70
N CYS A 205 -9.67 -2.57 2.87
CA CYS A 205 -8.56 -1.64 3.05
C CYS A 205 -8.24 -1.43 4.54
N GLU A 206 -6.97 -1.25 4.91
CA GLU A 206 -6.58 -0.90 6.29
C GLU A 206 -6.88 0.58 6.59
N TYR A 207 -8.12 1.01 6.35
CA TYR A 207 -8.60 2.34 6.72
C TYR A 207 -9.60 2.23 7.84
N ASP A 208 -9.35 3.02 8.86
CA ASP A 208 -9.76 2.73 10.21
C ASP A 208 -10.13 4.04 10.89
N LEU A 209 -11.36 4.19 11.35
CA LEU A 209 -11.80 5.42 12.02
C LEU A 209 -12.37 5.15 13.39
N CYS A 210 -11.98 5.98 14.35
CA CYS A 210 -12.67 6.00 15.62
C CYS A 210 -14.09 6.55 15.46
N HIS A 211 -14.94 6.29 16.45
CA HIS A 211 -16.31 6.78 16.50
C HIS A 211 -16.45 8.31 16.38
N GLU A 212 -15.44 9.07 16.78
CA GLU A 212 -15.42 10.54 16.62
C GLU A 212 -15.08 10.99 15.19
N CYS A 213 -14.30 10.19 14.44
CA CYS A 213 -13.86 10.53 13.09
C CYS A 213 -14.74 9.90 11.99
N ALA A 214 -15.49 8.85 12.31
CA ALA A 214 -16.40 8.20 11.36
C ALA A 214 -17.63 9.10 11.11
N PRO A 215 -17.85 9.59 9.88
CA PRO A 215 -18.99 10.45 9.56
C PRO A 215 -20.31 9.71 9.75
N GLU A 216 -21.35 10.40 10.26
CA GLU A 216 -22.68 9.84 10.57
C GLU A 216 -23.30 9.05 9.39
N HIS A 217 -23.03 9.45 8.16
CA HIS A 217 -23.56 8.80 6.94
C HIS A 217 -22.90 7.46 6.58
N SER A 218 -21.83 7.09 7.29
CA SER A 218 -21.10 5.82 7.12
C SER A 218 -21.38 4.81 8.24
N GLN A 219 -22.30 5.14 9.15
CA GLN A 219 -22.58 4.34 10.35
C GLN A 219 -23.83 3.47 10.13
N LYS A 220 -23.64 2.18 9.79
CA LYS A 220 -24.66 1.16 10.09
C LYS A 220 -24.23 0.37 11.31
N ASP A 221 -25.06 0.38 12.34
CA ASP A 221 -24.88 -0.45 13.52
C ASP A 221 -25.37 -1.86 13.16
N VAL A 222 -24.45 -2.75 12.77
CA VAL A 222 -24.78 -4.13 12.37
C VAL A 222 -24.90 -5.07 13.59
N SER A 223 -25.11 -4.49 14.77
CA SER A 223 -25.09 -5.17 16.07
C SER A 223 -26.16 -6.26 16.24
N GLU A 224 -27.14 -6.36 15.34
CA GLU A 224 -28.22 -7.36 15.42
C GLU A 224 -28.22 -8.45 14.33
N GLN A 225 -27.35 -8.42 13.31
CA GLN A 225 -27.45 -9.40 12.21
C GLN A 225 -26.37 -10.48 12.10
N HIS A 226 -25.24 -10.40 12.79
CA HIS A 226 -24.22 -11.46 12.66
C HIS A 226 -23.52 -11.76 13.99
N THR A 227 -24.11 -12.65 14.78
CA THR A 227 -23.47 -13.31 15.94
C THR A 227 -22.33 -14.27 15.55
N SER A 228 -21.92 -14.29 14.28
CA SER A 228 -20.72 -14.96 13.83
C SER A 228 -20.14 -14.20 12.65
N TRP A 229 -19.27 -13.22 12.94
CA TRP A 229 -18.14 -13.03 12.04
C TRP A 229 -17.29 -14.29 12.16
N ASP A 230 -17.49 -15.21 11.21
CA ASP A 230 -16.67 -16.40 11.05
C ASP A 230 -15.25 -15.97 10.66
N CYS A 231 -14.44 -15.48 11.59
CA CYS A 231 -13.08 -15.05 11.31
C CYS A 231 -12.13 -16.18 10.84
N SER A 232 -12.62 -17.33 10.38
CA SER A 232 -11.86 -18.38 9.68
C SER A 232 -11.22 -17.92 8.37
N TRP A 233 -11.61 -16.74 7.84
CA TRP A 233 -10.97 -16.07 6.71
C TRP A 233 -9.73 -15.24 7.07
N LEU A 234 -9.42 -15.05 8.36
CA LEU A 234 -8.10 -14.55 8.73
C LEU A 234 -7.07 -15.64 8.40
N PRO A 235 -5.92 -15.31 7.77
CA PRO A 235 -4.87 -16.29 7.60
C PRO A 235 -4.51 -16.88 8.97
N THR A 236 -4.87 -18.14 9.20
CA THR A 236 -4.21 -18.96 10.19
C THR A 236 -2.74 -18.99 9.78
N PHE A 237 -1.88 -18.37 10.60
CA PHE A 237 -0.45 -18.58 10.49
C PHE A 237 -0.21 -20.09 10.58
N LEU A 238 0.16 -20.70 9.46
CA LEU A 238 0.79 -22.01 9.46
C LEU A 238 2.23 -21.76 9.92
N ASP A 239 2.64 -22.47 10.96
CA ASP A 239 4.01 -22.51 11.48
C ASP A 239 5.05 -22.81 10.39
#